data_AF-A0A8H4UW16-F1
#
_entry.id   AF-A0A8H4UW16-F1
#
_cell.length_a   1.000
_cell.length_b   1.000
_cell.length_c   1.000
_cell.angle_alpha   90.00
_cell.angle_beta   90.00
_cell.angle_gamma   90.00
#
_symmetry.space_group_name_H-M   'P 1'
#
loop_
_entity.id
_entity.type
_entity.pdbx_description
1 polymer ?
#
loop_
_entity_poly.entity_id
_entity_poly.type
_entity_poly.pdbx_seq_one_letter_code
_entity_poly.pdbx_strand_id
1 'polypeptide(L)'
;MVNRHRFFSELEVSSHRPEMKSLSYSIALLGATVTPEQVEAERNFYHHARKYLSMAEGDDEAPGFNSLNMLQAVILIAYYEFRRTSFARAWLSLGRANRLAKMLGLHAMVHDDKSKSRSNFVLPLPEPAGLADLEERRRSFWVLFTFDAYASIRTGSKTSIDDEEISTALPCPGDYSDNNLGLKMPPLSRAVNIADRMLLSSFAGIVLMAYLYRRCHNHFIASQKQDSTGDLNYSFW
;
A
#
# COMPACT_ATOMS: atom_id res chain seq x y z
N MET A 1 1.13 -2.36 9.19
CA MET A 1 1.87 -1.65 8.12
C MET A 1 2.95 -0.76 8.68
N VAL A 2 2.69 0.11 9.66
CA VAL A 2 3.73 0.97 10.24
C VAL A 2 4.54 0.17 11.25
N ASN A 3 5.88 0.20 11.15
CA ASN A 3 6.75 -0.40 12.16
C ASN A 3 6.85 0.55 13.37
N ARG A 4 6.42 0.07 14.54
CA ARG A 4 6.42 0.85 15.77
C ARG A 4 7.81 1.37 16.15
N HIS A 5 8.83 0.52 16.07
CA HIS A 5 10.19 0.88 16.47
C HIS A 5 10.76 1.97 15.57
N ARG A 6 10.68 1.78 14.24
CA ARG A 6 11.14 2.77 13.25
C ARG A 6 10.41 4.11 13.45
N PHE A 7 9.09 4.07 13.61
CA PHE A 7 8.28 5.26 13.81
C PHE A 7 8.73 6.08 15.01
N PHE A 8 8.91 5.46 16.19
CA PHE A 8 9.36 6.19 17.37
C PHE A 8 10.80 6.70 17.24
N SER A 9 11.72 5.91 16.68
CA SER A 9 13.09 6.37 16.46
C SER A 9 13.17 7.56 15.50
N GLU A 10 12.38 7.55 14.43
CA GLU A 10 12.33 8.69 13.49
C GLU A 10 11.61 9.89 14.09
N LEU A 11 10.65 9.69 15.01
CA LEU A 11 9.93 10.77 15.65
C LEU A 11 10.86 11.61 16.51
N GLU A 12 11.81 10.98 17.21
CA GLU A 12 12.82 11.67 18.01
C GLU A 12 13.75 12.54 17.16
N VAL A 13 14.14 12.04 15.98
CA VAL A 13 15.13 12.70 15.11
C VAL A 13 14.50 13.72 14.17
N SER A 14 13.32 13.41 13.62
CA SER A 14 12.73 14.09 12.46
C SER A 14 11.30 14.59 12.72
N SER A 15 10.92 14.84 13.97
CA SER A 15 9.60 15.36 14.35
C SER A 15 9.19 16.66 13.64
N HIS A 16 10.17 17.46 13.19
CA HIS A 16 9.91 18.72 12.49
C HIS A 16 9.41 18.51 11.05
N ARG A 17 9.77 17.40 10.42
CA ARG A 17 9.48 17.10 9.01
C ARG A 17 7.98 16.92 8.76
N PRO A 18 7.40 17.52 7.70
CA PRO A 18 5.95 17.52 7.47
C PRO A 18 5.38 16.13 7.24
N GLU A 19 6.07 15.24 6.52
CA GLU A 19 5.66 13.86 6.31
C GLU A 19 5.56 13.07 7.63
N MET A 20 6.46 13.35 8.58
CA MET A 20 6.47 12.69 9.88
C MET A 20 5.30 13.16 10.74
N LYS A 21 5.00 14.46 10.70
CA LYS A 21 3.81 15.03 11.33
C LYS A 21 2.54 14.47 10.70
N SER A 22 2.47 14.41 9.37
CA SER A 22 1.31 13.85 8.65
C SER A 22 1.05 12.40 9.06
N LEU A 23 2.09 11.56 9.11
CA LEU A 23 1.98 10.18 9.58
C LEU A 23 1.53 10.11 11.04
N SER A 24 2.13 10.90 11.92
CA SER A 24 1.79 10.94 13.35
C SER A 24 0.33 11.30 13.59
N TYR A 25 -0.17 12.35 12.92
CA TYR A 25 -1.58 12.73 12.99
C TYR A 25 -2.49 11.70 12.33
N SER A 26 -2.05 11.00 11.29
CA SER A 26 -2.82 9.91 10.67
C SER A 26 -2.96 8.69 11.60
N ILE A 27 -1.91 8.36 12.36
CA ILE A 27 -1.96 7.32 13.39
C ILE A 27 -2.89 7.74 14.53
N ALA A 28 -2.74 8.96 15.04
CA ALA A 28 -3.60 9.51 16.08
C ALA A 28 -5.07 9.57 15.65
N LEU A 29 -5.33 9.95 14.39
CA LEU A 29 -6.64 9.97 13.77
C LEU A 29 -7.31 8.59 13.85
N LEU A 30 -6.63 7.54 13.38
CA LEU A 30 -7.21 6.20 13.44
C LEU A 30 -7.42 5.71 14.87
N GLY A 31 -6.51 6.06 15.79
CA GLY A 31 -6.70 5.84 17.23
C GLY A 31 -7.98 6.49 17.76
N ALA A 32 -8.21 7.76 17.43
CA ALA A 32 -9.41 8.50 17.82
C ALA A 32 -10.70 7.87 17.26
N THR A 33 -10.66 7.25 16.07
CA THR A 33 -11.84 6.55 15.52
C THR A 33 -12.26 5.28 16.27
N VAL A 34 -11.41 4.75 17.16
CA VAL A 34 -11.74 3.59 18.00
C VAL A 34 -12.55 4.02 19.22
N THR A 35 -12.37 5.26 19.68
CA THR A 35 -13.06 5.83 20.85
C THR A 35 -14.15 6.81 20.43
N PRO A 36 -15.45 6.47 20.58
CA PRO A 36 -16.56 7.27 20.04
C PRO A 36 -16.71 8.67 20.66
N GLU A 37 -16.11 8.90 21.83
CA GLU A 37 -16.16 10.18 22.56
C GLU A 37 -15.27 11.27 21.95
N GLN A 38 -14.37 10.91 21.04
CA GLN A 38 -13.30 11.79 20.55
C GLN A 38 -13.58 12.43 19.18
N VAL A 39 -14.84 12.76 18.87
CA VAL A 39 -15.24 13.31 17.54
C VAL A 39 -14.47 14.59 17.19
N GLU A 40 -14.25 15.48 18.16
CA GLU A 40 -13.52 16.73 17.94
C GLU A 40 -12.02 16.49 17.73
N ALA A 41 -11.41 15.59 18.51
CA ALA A 41 -10.02 15.21 18.32
C ALA A 41 -9.81 14.53 16.96
N GLU A 42 -10.74 13.65 16.54
CA GLU A 42 -10.74 13.01 15.23
C GLU A 42 -10.74 14.04 14.08
N ARG A 43 -11.63 15.04 14.13
CA ARG A 43 -11.67 16.12 13.13
C ARG A 43 -10.37 16.90 13.10
N ASN A 44 -9.83 17.24 14.27
CA ASN A 44 -8.58 17.96 14.40
C ASN A 44 -7.40 17.16 13.86
N PHE A 45 -7.28 15.88 14.20
CA PHE A 45 -6.22 15.01 13.68
C PHE A 45 -6.32 14.83 12.17
N TYR A 46 -7.51 14.66 11.61
CA TYR A 46 -7.70 14.59 10.17
C TYR A 46 -7.30 15.90 9.46
N HIS A 47 -7.70 17.04 10.01
CA HIS A 47 -7.30 18.34 9.46
C HIS A 47 -5.77 18.51 9.46
N HIS A 48 -5.11 18.18 10.57
CA HIS A 48 -3.65 18.28 10.67
C HIS A 48 -2.94 17.27 9.76
N ALA A 49 -3.42 16.02 9.66
CA ALA A 49 -2.87 15.01 8.78
C ALA A 49 -2.86 15.48 7.31
N ARG A 50 -3.98 16.04 6.84
CA ARG A 50 -4.12 16.62 5.49
C ARG A 50 -3.26 17.86 5.30
N LYS A 51 -3.24 18.78 6.28
CA LYS A 51 -2.42 19.99 6.23
C LYS A 51 -0.95 19.65 6.03
N TYR A 52 -0.41 18.76 6.86
CA TYR A 52 0.99 18.35 6.77
C TYR A 52 1.30 17.51 5.54
N LEU A 53 0.34 16.71 5.05
CA LEU A 53 0.50 16.03 3.76
C LEU A 53 0.67 17.04 2.62
N SER A 54 -0.17 18.07 2.56
CA SER A 54 -0.07 19.12 1.54
C SER A 54 1.19 19.98 1.70
N MET A 55 1.68 20.18 2.93
CA MET A 55 2.97 20.84 3.16
C MET A 55 4.14 19.98 2.67
N ALA A 56 4.09 18.65 2.87
CA ALA A 56 5.10 17.74 2.35
C ALA A 56 5.08 17.63 0.82
N GLU A 57 3.91 17.78 0.18
CA GLU A 57 3.77 17.82 -1.29
C GLU A 57 4.32 19.12 -1.89
N GLY A 58 4.29 20.23 -1.15
CA GLY A 58 4.71 21.56 -1.62
C GLY A 58 6.13 21.95 -1.22
N ASP A 59 6.88 21.05 -0.59
CA ASP A 59 8.30 21.25 -0.33
C ASP A 59 9.05 21.05 -1.66
N ASP A 60 9.65 22.11 -2.19
CA ASP A 60 10.32 22.11 -3.50
C ASP A 60 11.59 21.24 -3.49
N GLU A 61 12.10 20.91 -2.31
CA GLU A 61 13.08 19.85 -2.20
C GLU A 61 12.38 18.49 -2.42
N ALA A 62 12.98 17.66 -3.28
CA ALA A 62 12.47 16.31 -3.57
C ALA A 62 12.42 15.29 -2.40
N PRO A 63 13.00 15.47 -1.17
CA PRO A 63 12.94 14.42 -0.17
C PRO A 63 11.53 14.23 0.43
N GLY A 64 10.58 15.15 0.22
CA GLY A 64 9.18 14.97 0.66
C GLY A 64 8.51 13.77 -0.01
N PHE A 65 8.64 13.66 -1.34
CA PHE A 65 8.06 12.55 -2.11
C PHE A 65 8.86 11.25 -1.99
N ASN A 66 10.18 11.30 -1.74
CA ASN A 66 10.99 10.13 -1.46
C ASN A 66 10.87 9.68 0.01
N SER A 67 9.64 9.42 0.46
CA SER A 67 9.35 9.12 1.87
C SER A 67 8.31 8.01 2.06
N LEU A 68 8.71 6.98 2.79
CA LEU A 68 7.79 5.93 3.24
C LEU A 68 6.74 6.51 4.20
N ASN A 69 7.10 7.49 5.03
CA ASN A 69 6.17 8.13 5.96
C ASN A 69 5.04 8.85 5.22
N MET A 70 5.37 9.53 4.13
CA MET A 70 4.37 10.19 3.28
C MET A 70 3.40 9.18 2.67
N LEU A 71 3.92 8.07 2.13
CA LEU A 71 3.10 7.00 1.58
C LEU A 71 2.17 6.40 2.63
N GLN A 72 2.71 6.07 3.81
CA GLN A 72 1.93 5.51 4.89
C GLN A 72 0.86 6.49 5.38
N ALA A 73 1.17 7.78 5.48
CA ALA A 73 0.21 8.81 5.87
C ALA A 73 -0.96 8.89 4.87
N VAL A 74 -0.69 8.97 3.57
CA VAL A 74 -1.75 9.05 2.55
C VAL A 74 -2.61 7.77 2.50
N ILE A 75 -2.02 6.59 2.76
CA ILE A 75 -2.76 5.32 2.88
C ILE A 75 -3.74 5.37 4.06
N LEU A 76 -3.29 5.82 5.24
CA LEU A 76 -4.11 5.90 6.45
C LEU A 76 -5.21 6.97 6.31
N ILE A 77 -4.91 8.10 5.66
CA ILE A 77 -5.90 9.13 5.31
C ILE A 77 -6.95 8.57 4.36
N ALA A 78 -6.56 7.87 3.29
CA ALA A 78 -7.49 7.26 2.34
C ALA A 78 -8.40 6.24 3.04
N TYR A 79 -7.84 5.41 3.93
CA TYR A 79 -8.60 4.46 4.75
C TYR A 79 -9.66 5.15 5.60
N TYR A 80 -9.28 6.24 6.28
CA TYR A 80 -10.22 7.05 7.06
C TYR A 80 -11.34 7.64 6.18
N GLU A 81 -11.00 8.19 5.02
CA GLU A 81 -11.96 8.79 4.09
C GLU A 81 -12.95 7.74 3.53
N PHE A 82 -12.51 6.49 3.31
CA PHE A 82 -13.40 5.38 2.96
C PHE A 82 -14.44 5.11 4.05
N ARG A 83 -14.06 5.20 5.33
CA ARG A 83 -14.97 4.98 6.48
C ARG A 83 -15.98 6.11 6.66
N ARG A 84 -15.60 7.36 6.38
CA ARG A 84 -16.44 8.56 6.59
C ARG A 84 -17.29 8.97 5.38
N THR A 85 -17.61 8.02 4.51
CA THR A 85 -18.51 8.13 3.33
C THR A 85 -18.12 9.12 2.23
N SER A 86 -16.93 9.74 2.27
CA SER A 86 -16.46 10.60 1.17
C SER A 86 -15.69 9.79 0.13
N PHE A 87 -16.41 8.98 -0.64
CA PHE A 87 -15.79 8.05 -1.59
C PHE A 87 -14.93 8.76 -2.65
N ALA A 88 -15.41 9.85 -3.22
CA ALA A 88 -14.65 10.61 -4.22
C ALA A 88 -13.31 11.12 -3.67
N ARG A 89 -13.30 11.56 -2.41
CA ARG A 89 -12.06 12.01 -1.76
C ARG A 89 -11.13 10.84 -1.49
N ALA A 90 -11.65 9.75 -0.93
CA ALA A 90 -10.89 8.53 -0.70
C ALA A 90 -10.27 7.98 -1.99
N TRP A 91 -11.02 8.03 -3.10
CA TRP A 91 -10.55 7.61 -4.42
C TRP A 91 -9.38 8.47 -4.91
N LEU A 92 -9.45 9.80 -4.75
CA LEU A 92 -8.36 10.69 -5.11
C LEU A 92 -7.12 10.47 -4.24
N SER A 93 -7.30 10.32 -2.92
CA SER A 93 -6.21 10.03 -1.98
C SER A 93 -5.55 8.68 -2.30
N LEU A 94 -6.36 7.66 -2.63
CA LEU A 94 -5.88 6.35 -3.08
C LEU A 94 -5.11 6.43 -4.40
N GLY A 95 -5.61 7.19 -5.38
CA GLY A 95 -4.90 7.43 -6.64
C GLY A 95 -3.54 8.11 -6.45
N ARG A 96 -3.44 9.04 -5.48
CA ARG A 96 -2.15 9.63 -5.08
C ARG A 96 -1.22 8.59 -4.47
N ALA A 97 -1.71 7.79 -3.53
CA ALA A 97 -0.95 6.73 -2.89
C ALA A 97 -0.42 5.70 -3.90
N ASN A 98 -1.26 5.29 -4.88
CA ASN A 98 -0.88 4.39 -5.98
C ASN A 98 0.29 4.95 -6.81
N ARG A 99 0.21 6.23 -7.22
CA ARG A 99 1.29 6.89 -7.96
C ARG A 99 2.56 6.99 -7.13
N LEU A 100 2.45 7.38 -5.86
CA LEU A 100 3.58 7.49 -4.95
C LEU A 100 4.28 6.14 -4.74
N ALA A 101 3.53 5.06 -4.49
CA ALA A 101 4.10 3.72 -4.36
C ALA A 101 4.81 3.24 -5.64
N LYS A 102 4.31 3.60 -6.82
CA LYS A 102 4.99 3.36 -8.10
C LYS A 102 6.28 4.17 -8.23
N MET A 103 6.25 5.46 -7.91
CA MET A 103 7.43 6.33 -7.90
C MET A 103 8.54 5.80 -6.97
N LEU A 104 8.16 5.25 -5.81
CA LEU A 104 9.05 4.66 -4.81
C LEU A 104 9.53 3.24 -5.16
N GLY A 105 9.03 2.63 -6.25
CA GLY A 105 9.42 1.30 -6.70
C GLY A 105 8.88 0.14 -5.87
N LEU A 106 7.84 0.35 -5.04
CA LEU A 106 7.37 -0.68 -4.10
C LEU A 106 6.61 -1.84 -4.76
N HIS A 107 6.21 -1.70 -6.02
CA HIS A 107 5.58 -2.77 -6.80
C HIS A 107 6.62 -3.80 -7.31
N ALA A 108 7.89 -3.43 -7.36
CA ALA A 108 8.96 -4.24 -7.92
C ALA A 108 10.16 -4.39 -6.97
N MET A 109 9.88 -4.82 -5.73
CA MET A 109 10.92 -5.11 -4.74
C MET A 109 11.52 -6.49 -4.98
N VAL A 110 12.59 -6.55 -5.79
CA VAL A 110 13.33 -7.78 -6.10
C VAL A 110 14.16 -8.22 -4.88
N HIS A 111 14.07 -9.50 -4.53
CA HIS A 111 14.74 -10.09 -3.35
C HIS A 111 16.20 -10.50 -3.60
N ASP A 112 16.63 -10.54 -4.86
CA ASP A 112 17.93 -11.06 -5.29
C ASP A 112 18.80 -9.95 -5.92
N ASP A 113 19.96 -9.76 -5.32
CA ASP A 113 20.83 -8.57 -5.38
C ASP A 113 21.59 -8.39 -6.70
N LYS A 114 21.16 -9.05 -7.79
CA LYS A 114 21.99 -9.20 -9.00
C LYS A 114 21.33 -8.83 -10.32
N SER A 115 20.07 -8.43 -10.32
CA SER A 115 19.35 -8.15 -11.58
C SER A 115 18.57 -6.84 -11.52
N LYS A 116 19.25 -5.77 -11.98
CA LYS A 116 18.76 -4.65 -12.81
C LYS A 116 17.48 -3.90 -12.39
N SER A 117 17.57 -2.56 -12.54
CA SER A 117 16.46 -1.63 -12.83
C SER A 117 15.82 -0.87 -11.66
N ARG A 118 16.56 -0.51 -10.61
CA ARG A 118 16.15 0.65 -9.77
C ARG A 118 16.25 1.98 -10.53
N SER A 119 16.96 2.02 -11.67
CA SER A 119 17.14 3.21 -12.53
C SER A 119 15.89 3.66 -13.27
N ASN A 120 14.82 2.86 -13.28
CA ASN A 120 13.59 3.17 -14.02
C ASN A 120 12.50 3.80 -13.14
N PHE A 121 12.74 3.93 -11.83
CA PHE A 121 11.79 4.57 -10.92
C PHE A 121 12.09 6.06 -10.81
N VAL A 122 11.03 6.87 -10.69
CA VAL A 122 11.15 8.33 -10.63
C VAL A 122 11.85 8.79 -9.35
N LEU A 123 11.55 8.16 -8.21
CA LEU A 123 12.10 8.50 -6.89
C LEU A 123 12.25 7.23 -6.04
N PRO A 124 13.16 6.30 -6.38
CA PRO A 124 13.31 5.07 -5.61
C PRO A 124 13.74 5.38 -4.17
N LEU A 125 13.13 4.67 -3.21
CA LEU A 125 13.62 4.70 -1.84
C LEU A 125 15.06 4.16 -1.77
N PRO A 126 15.89 4.64 -0.82
CA PRO A 126 17.20 4.06 -0.53
C PRO A 126 17.11 2.56 -0.23
N GLU A 127 18.22 1.84 -0.27
CA GLU A 127 18.21 0.43 0.12
C GLU A 127 17.64 0.24 1.53
N PRO A 128 16.85 -0.83 1.77
CA PRO A 128 16.32 -1.08 3.09
C PRO A 128 17.43 -1.25 4.11
N ALA A 129 17.34 -0.57 5.25
CA ALA A 129 18.36 -0.65 6.31
C ALA A 129 18.41 -2.03 6.99
N GLY A 130 17.38 -2.85 6.80
CA GLY A 130 17.30 -4.22 7.30
C GLY A 130 16.00 -4.91 6.93
N LEU A 131 15.81 -6.13 7.43
CA LEU A 131 14.63 -6.96 7.14
C LEU A 131 13.32 -6.31 7.58
N ALA A 132 13.32 -5.59 8.69
CA ALA A 132 12.14 -4.91 9.21
C ALA A 132 11.69 -3.75 8.31
N ASP A 133 12.63 -2.95 7.79
CA ASP A 133 12.34 -1.86 6.85
C ASP A 133 11.84 -2.43 5.51
N LEU A 134 12.48 -3.47 5.00
CA LEU A 134 12.05 -4.17 3.80
C LEU A 134 10.61 -4.72 3.94
N GLU A 135 10.30 -5.36 5.07
CA GLU A 135 8.96 -5.86 5.35
C GLU A 135 7.95 -4.71 5.54
N GLU A 136 8.36 -3.58 6.09
CA GLU A 136 7.50 -2.40 6.25
C GLU A 136 7.06 -1.82 4.90
N ARG A 137 8.02 -1.67 3.98
CA ARG A 137 7.76 -1.24 2.60
C ARG A 137 6.85 -2.24 1.87
N ARG A 138 7.12 -3.53 2.04
CA ARG A 138 6.29 -4.63 1.50
C ARG A 138 4.86 -4.59 2.00
N ARG A 139 4.66 -4.51 3.31
CA ARG A 139 3.32 -4.40 3.92
C ARG A 139 2.61 -3.13 3.48
N SER A 140 3.34 -2.02 3.29
CA SER A 140 2.76 -0.76 2.82
C SER A 140 2.20 -0.87 1.41
N PHE A 141 2.95 -1.49 0.50
CA PHE A 141 2.48 -1.82 -0.84
C PHE A 141 1.24 -2.73 -0.82
N TRP A 142 1.24 -3.79 -0.01
CA TRP A 142 0.13 -4.75 0.00
C TRP A 142 -1.17 -4.20 0.62
N VAL A 143 -1.08 -3.32 1.61
CA VAL A 143 -2.26 -2.59 2.11
C VAL A 143 -2.86 -1.75 0.98
N LEU A 144 -2.01 -1.01 0.26
CA LEU A 144 -2.44 -0.18 -0.86
C LEU A 144 -3.07 -1.00 -2.00
N PHE A 145 -2.46 -2.12 -2.38
CA PHE A 145 -3.00 -3.06 -3.36
C PHE A 145 -4.42 -3.54 -2.99
N THR A 146 -4.64 -3.84 -1.71
CA THR A 146 -5.93 -4.26 -1.18
C THR A 146 -6.97 -3.13 -1.28
N PHE A 147 -6.59 -1.89 -0.98
CA PHE A 147 -7.49 -0.74 -1.11
C PHE A 147 -7.86 -0.44 -2.56
N ASP A 148 -6.92 -0.59 -3.49
CA ASP A 148 -7.17 -0.43 -4.93
C ASP A 148 -8.13 -1.52 -5.47
N ALA A 149 -8.04 -2.75 -4.96
CA ALA A 149 -9.05 -3.78 -5.25
C ALA A 149 -10.43 -3.41 -4.65
N TYR A 150 -10.47 -3.01 -3.38
CA TYR A 150 -11.72 -2.61 -2.71
C TYR A 150 -12.42 -1.45 -3.42
N ALA A 151 -11.65 -0.46 -3.86
CA ALA A 151 -12.18 0.68 -4.56
C ALA A 151 -12.75 0.25 -5.93
N SER A 152 -12.02 -0.59 -6.68
CA SER A 152 -12.48 -1.15 -7.96
C SER A 152 -13.83 -1.89 -7.82
N ILE A 153 -14.06 -2.65 -6.73
CA ILE A 153 -15.37 -3.28 -6.44
C ILE A 153 -16.49 -2.25 -6.44
N ARG A 154 -16.25 -1.09 -5.83
CA ARG A 154 -17.27 -0.08 -5.63
C ARG A 154 -17.55 0.76 -6.88
N THR A 155 -16.58 0.93 -7.78
CA THR A 155 -16.75 1.74 -8.99
C THR A 155 -16.96 0.94 -10.27
N GLY A 156 -16.65 -0.35 -10.25
CA GLY A 156 -16.52 -1.16 -11.47
C GLY A 156 -15.39 -0.70 -12.40
N SER A 157 -14.48 0.14 -11.92
CA SER A 157 -13.32 0.61 -12.70
C SER A 157 -12.16 -0.37 -12.62
N LYS A 158 -11.30 -0.38 -13.65
CA LYS A 158 -10.03 -1.10 -13.62
C LYS A 158 -9.17 -0.60 -12.45
N THR A 159 -8.44 -1.51 -11.81
CA THR A 159 -7.45 -1.20 -10.78
C THR A 159 -6.32 -0.34 -11.33
N SER A 160 -5.74 0.50 -10.48
CA SER A 160 -4.66 1.42 -10.86
C SER A 160 -3.29 0.72 -10.93
N ILE A 161 -3.13 -0.33 -10.13
CA ILE A 161 -1.93 -1.16 -10.12
C ILE A 161 -2.17 -2.30 -11.11
N ASP A 162 -1.25 -2.44 -12.06
CA ASP A 162 -1.24 -3.57 -12.99
C ASP A 162 -0.62 -4.78 -12.29
N ASP A 163 -1.32 -5.92 -12.34
CA ASP A 163 -0.89 -7.13 -11.66
C ASP A 163 0.36 -7.73 -12.34
N GLU A 164 0.59 -7.46 -13.62
CA GLU A 164 1.78 -7.93 -14.37
C GLU A 164 3.06 -7.19 -13.98
N GLU A 165 2.95 -5.95 -13.49
CA GLU A 165 4.08 -5.14 -13.05
C GLU A 165 4.57 -5.54 -11.63
N ILE A 166 3.84 -6.40 -10.93
CA ILE A 166 4.12 -6.75 -9.53
C ILE A 166 5.14 -7.89 -9.46
N SER A 167 6.35 -7.58 -8.99
CA SER A 167 7.35 -8.58 -8.62
C SER A 167 7.61 -8.67 -7.11
N THR A 168 6.98 -7.79 -6.33
CA THR A 168 7.03 -7.81 -4.87
C THR A 168 6.49 -9.13 -4.29
N ALA A 169 7.24 -9.73 -3.36
CA ALA A 169 6.85 -10.93 -2.63
C ALA A 169 5.69 -10.67 -1.65
N LEU A 170 4.89 -11.71 -1.36
CA LEU A 170 3.83 -11.66 -0.35
C LEU A 170 4.37 -11.25 1.04
N PRO A 171 3.54 -10.65 1.92
CA PRO A 171 3.98 -10.21 3.23
C PRO A 171 4.30 -11.41 4.15
N CYS A 172 5.36 -11.29 4.97
CA CYS A 172 5.71 -12.31 5.94
C CYS A 172 4.61 -12.48 7.00
N PRO A 173 4.35 -13.70 7.50
CA PRO A 173 3.46 -13.92 8.63
C PRO A 173 4.00 -13.29 9.92
N GLY A 174 3.11 -12.89 10.83
CA GLY A 174 3.48 -12.37 12.15
C GLY A 174 3.68 -10.85 12.22
N ASP A 175 4.30 -10.37 13.29
CA ASP A 175 4.67 -8.96 13.49
C ASP A 175 6.16 -8.70 13.24
N TYR A 176 6.60 -7.44 13.32
CA TYR A 176 8.00 -7.04 13.12
C TYR A 176 8.96 -7.53 14.21
N SER A 177 8.45 -8.08 15.32
CA SER A 177 9.26 -8.69 16.38
C SER A 177 9.43 -10.20 16.22
N ASP A 178 8.73 -10.81 15.25
CA ASP A 178 8.69 -12.26 15.14
C ASP A 178 9.90 -12.79 14.36
N ASN A 179 10.30 -14.02 14.67
CA ASN A 179 11.38 -14.74 13.96
C ASN A 179 11.06 -15.02 12.48
N ASN A 180 9.88 -14.65 12.01
CA ASN A 180 9.42 -14.82 10.62
C ASN A 180 9.90 -13.70 9.68
N LEU A 181 10.53 -12.65 10.22
CA LEU A 181 11.16 -11.63 9.38
C LEU A 181 12.24 -12.26 8.49
N GLY A 182 12.18 -11.93 7.19
CA GLY A 182 13.14 -12.46 6.21
C GLY A 182 12.82 -13.85 5.67
N LEU A 183 11.68 -14.46 6.04
CA LEU A 183 11.17 -15.64 5.32
C LEU A 183 11.04 -15.32 3.83
N LYS A 184 11.49 -16.26 2.99
CA LYS A 184 11.38 -16.14 1.53
C LYS A 184 9.94 -16.36 1.10
N MET A 185 9.18 -15.28 1.04
CA MET A 185 7.80 -15.30 0.60
C MET A 185 7.70 -15.40 -0.92
N PRO A 186 6.72 -16.15 -1.46
CA PRO A 186 6.52 -16.25 -2.90
C PRO A 186 5.98 -14.94 -3.49
N PRO A 187 6.27 -14.64 -4.77
CA PRO A 187 5.63 -13.55 -5.49
C PRO A 187 4.14 -13.86 -5.75
N LEU A 188 3.36 -12.81 -6.05
CA LEU A 188 1.91 -12.92 -6.28
C LEU A 188 1.54 -13.93 -7.36
N SER A 189 2.31 -13.98 -8.45
CA SER A 189 2.12 -14.93 -9.56
C SER A 189 2.19 -16.40 -9.15
N ARG A 190 2.90 -16.71 -8.06
CA ARG A 190 3.02 -18.08 -7.51
C ARG A 190 2.11 -18.31 -6.31
N ALA A 191 1.42 -17.27 -5.85
CA ALA A 191 0.67 -17.30 -4.60
C ALA A 191 -0.59 -18.19 -4.65
N VAL A 192 -1.13 -18.45 -5.84
CA VAL A 192 -2.28 -19.35 -6.04
C VAL A 192 -1.92 -20.81 -5.74
N ASN A 193 -0.63 -21.18 -5.84
CA ASN A 193 -0.13 -22.54 -5.65
C ASN A 193 0.64 -22.72 -4.33
N ILE A 194 0.35 -21.90 -3.31
CA ILE A 194 1.02 -22.02 -2.01
C ILE A 194 0.63 -23.35 -1.34
N ALA A 195 1.54 -24.31 -1.37
CA ALA A 195 1.38 -25.59 -0.70
C ALA A 195 1.60 -25.49 0.83
N ASP A 196 2.48 -24.56 1.26
CA ASP A 196 2.80 -24.37 2.67
C ASP A 196 1.81 -23.43 3.35
N ARG A 197 0.92 -24.01 4.18
CA ARG A 197 -0.09 -23.26 4.92
C ARG A 197 0.49 -22.31 5.96
N MET A 198 1.73 -22.50 6.42
CA MET A 198 2.38 -21.61 7.39
C MET A 198 2.63 -20.21 6.80
N LEU A 199 2.72 -20.10 5.47
CA LEU A 199 2.91 -18.83 4.76
C LEU A 199 1.60 -18.05 4.58
N LEU A 200 0.44 -18.66 4.83
CA LEU A 200 -0.88 -18.07 4.65
C LEU A 200 -1.36 -17.37 5.93
N SER A 201 -0.70 -16.27 6.30
CA SER A 201 -1.22 -15.37 7.34
C SER A 201 -2.56 -14.75 6.93
N SER A 202 -3.32 -14.22 7.89
CA SER A 202 -4.56 -13.48 7.60
C SER A 202 -4.32 -12.31 6.64
N PHE A 203 -3.17 -11.63 6.75
CA PHE A 203 -2.83 -10.54 5.84
C PHE A 203 -2.50 -11.04 4.42
N ALA A 204 -1.73 -12.11 4.30
CA ALA A 204 -1.48 -12.75 3.00
C ALA A 204 -2.78 -13.27 2.36
N GLY A 205 -3.72 -13.80 3.17
CA GLY A 205 -5.05 -14.20 2.72
C GLY A 205 -5.87 -13.04 2.17
N ILE A 206 -5.87 -11.87 2.81
CA ILE A 206 -6.55 -10.66 2.30
C ILE A 206 -5.96 -10.24 0.94
N VAL A 207 -4.63 -10.25 0.82
CA VAL A 207 -3.95 -9.95 -0.45
C VAL A 207 -4.34 -10.93 -1.55
N LEU A 208 -4.37 -12.23 -1.24
CA LEU A 208 -4.80 -13.28 -2.16
C LEU A 208 -6.25 -13.10 -2.61
N MET A 209 -7.15 -12.79 -1.68
CA MET A 209 -8.56 -12.53 -2.01
C MET A 209 -8.72 -11.30 -2.90
N ALA A 210 -7.98 -10.23 -2.62
CA ALA A 210 -7.94 -9.05 -3.48
C ALA A 210 -7.43 -9.37 -4.89
N TYR A 211 -6.40 -10.22 -5.01
CA TYR A 211 -5.86 -10.66 -6.30
C TYR A 211 -6.83 -11.55 -7.08
N LEU A 212 -7.44 -12.55 -6.42
CA LEU A 212 -8.44 -13.40 -7.04
C LEU A 212 -9.65 -12.59 -7.52
N TYR A 213 -10.10 -11.62 -6.72
CA TYR A 213 -11.14 -10.68 -7.13
C TYR A 213 -10.75 -9.94 -8.43
N ARG A 214 -9.52 -9.38 -8.49
CA ARG A 214 -9.03 -8.67 -9.68
C ARG A 214 -9.02 -9.57 -10.92
N ARG A 215 -8.55 -10.82 -10.81
CA ARG A 215 -8.59 -11.79 -11.93
C ARG A 215 -10.02 -12.04 -12.40
N CYS A 216 -10.95 -12.29 -11.47
CA CYS A 216 -12.37 -12.50 -11.81
C CYS A 216 -12.99 -11.25 -12.46
N HIS A 217 -12.69 -10.06 -11.94
CA HIS A 217 -13.19 -8.81 -12.47
C HIS A 217 -12.67 -8.52 -13.87
N ASN A 218 -11.36 -8.70 -14.10
CA ASN A 218 -10.75 -8.57 -15.42
C ASN A 218 -11.35 -9.56 -16.42
N HIS A 219 -11.60 -10.80 -15.99
CA HIS A 219 -12.28 -11.80 -16.83
C HIS A 219 -13.70 -11.38 -17.20
N PHE A 220 -14.48 -10.90 -16.22
CA PHE A 220 -15.83 -10.40 -16.46
C PHE A 220 -15.86 -9.22 -17.44
N ILE A 221 -14.93 -8.28 -17.34
CA ILE A 221 -14.81 -7.17 -18.30
C ILE A 221 -14.44 -7.70 -19.68
N ALA A 222 -13.51 -8.66 -19.77
CA ALA A 222 -13.09 -9.27 -21.03
C ALA A 222 -14.25 -10.03 -21.71
N SER A 223 -15.03 -10.79 -20.94
CA SER A 223 -16.18 -11.53 -21.48
C SER A 223 -17.27 -10.60 -22.03
N GLN A 224 -17.56 -9.49 -21.35
CA GLN A 224 -18.52 -8.50 -21.86
C GLN A 224 -18.09 -7.87 -23.19
N LYS A 225 -16.78 -7.70 -23.42
CA LYS A 225 -16.25 -7.17 -24.68
C LYS A 225 -16.23 -8.21 -25.80
N GLN A 226 -16.25 -9.50 -25.47
CA GLN A 226 -16.19 -10.61 -26.42
C GLN A 226 -17.55 -11.11 -26.87
N ASP A 227 -18.64 -10.88 -26.12
CA ASP A 227 -20.01 -11.02 -26.63
C ASP A 227 -20.25 -10.16 -27.90
N SER A 228 -19.38 -9.19 -28.16
CA SER A 228 -19.32 -8.40 -29.41
C SER A 228 -18.36 -8.92 -30.49
N THR A 229 -17.44 -9.86 -30.22
CA THR A 229 -16.35 -10.23 -31.17
C THR A 229 -15.99 -11.73 -31.28
N GLY A 230 -16.55 -12.63 -30.46
CA GLY A 230 -16.62 -14.08 -30.75
C GLY A 230 -15.38 -14.96 -30.49
N ASP A 231 -14.20 -14.42 -30.15
CA ASP A 231 -12.98 -15.24 -29.94
C ASP A 231 -12.57 -15.36 -28.46
N LEU A 232 -12.71 -16.56 -27.89
CA LEU A 232 -12.21 -16.95 -26.57
C LEU A 232 -10.84 -17.63 -26.70
N ASN A 233 -9.75 -16.87 -26.63
CA ASN A 233 -8.42 -17.44 -26.53
C ASN A 233 -7.54 -16.65 -25.54
N TYR A 234 -7.79 -16.80 -24.24
CA TYR A 234 -6.82 -16.44 -23.21
C TYR A 234 -6.91 -17.40 -22.01
N SER A 235 -5.77 -17.74 -21.40
CA SER A 235 -5.72 -18.66 -20.27
C SER A 235 -6.13 -17.96 -18.97
N PHE A 236 -7.33 -18.27 -18.47
CA PHE A 236 -7.83 -17.77 -17.18
C PHE A 236 -7.18 -18.44 -15.97
N TRP A 237 -6.64 -19.66 -16.12
CA TRP A 237 -6.00 -20.43 -15.06
C TRP A 237 -4.50 -20.20 -15.05
#